data_AF-A0A3B5YUJ8-F1
#
_entry.id   AF-A0A3B5YUJ8-F1
#
_cell.length_a   1.000
_cell.length_b   1.000
_cell.length_c   1.000
_cell.angle_alpha   90.00
_cell.angle_beta   90.00
_cell.angle_gamma   90.00
#
_symmetry.space_group_name_H-M   'P 1'
#
loop_
_entity.id
_entity.type
_entity.pdbx_description
1 polymer ?
#
loop_
_entity_poly.entity_id
_entity_poly.type
_entity_poly.pdbx_seq_one_letter_code
_entity_poly.pdbx_strand_id
1 'polypeptide(L)'
;MMRTAAVLFLCFFAFAGSGWGGARVAAVWAEGVRQTAAAVVDPAWRFPSPRLRDAYVALQTWKQQAIFSDPKNLTGDWVGPAVCGYTGVFCAPAPSSGELAVAGIDLNHGDIAGYLPSELGLLCDLALLHLNSNRFCGLVPDTFRRLVLLHELDLSNNRFVGAFPTVVLDLPSLRFLDLRFNDFEGGVPRELFDRPFDAIFLNHNRLRFQLPDNFGNSPVSVIVLANNHFGGCLPASLGNMSDTLNEILLINNGLTSCLPAEVGMLREVTVFDVSFNALAGPLPPEVAGMQKVEQLDIAHNLLSGTVPEAVCDLPRLKNFTFSYNFFTGEPPSCARVVPADGDRRNCLPNRPAQRMPQQCAAFYARPPVDCAAFQCKPFVPPRPPPPPAYPGPLPPVYPMPYASPPPPPRYR
;
A
#
# COMPACT_ATOMS: atom_id res chain seq x y z
N MET A 1 -29.16 -27.94 -2.48
CA MET A 1 -27.99 -28.75 -2.07
C MET A 1 -26.89 -28.86 -3.14
N MET A 2 -27.15 -28.78 -4.45
CA MET A 2 -26.08 -28.80 -5.48
C MET A 2 -25.42 -27.45 -5.82
N ARG A 3 -26.01 -26.30 -5.44
CA ARG A 3 -25.51 -24.96 -5.85
C ARG A 3 -24.42 -24.38 -4.95
N THR A 4 -24.42 -24.72 -3.66
CA THR A 4 -23.38 -24.33 -2.69
C THR A 4 -22.07 -25.09 -2.90
N ALA A 5 -22.11 -26.26 -3.53
CA ALA A 5 -20.93 -27.11 -3.76
C ALA A 5 -19.96 -26.54 -4.82
N ALA A 6 -20.46 -25.82 -5.84
CA ALA A 6 -19.62 -25.27 -6.91
C ALA A 6 -18.79 -24.05 -6.45
N VAL A 7 -19.34 -23.22 -5.55
CA VAL A 7 -18.61 -22.07 -4.97
C VAL A 7 -17.68 -22.53 -3.84
N LEU A 8 -18.06 -23.55 -3.07
CA LEU A 8 -17.13 -24.25 -2.16
C LEU A 8 -15.92 -24.83 -2.91
N PHE A 9 -16.13 -25.35 -4.13
CA PHE A 9 -15.06 -25.91 -4.97
C PHE A 9 -14.01 -24.85 -5.37
N LEU A 10 -14.39 -23.59 -5.53
CA LEU A 10 -13.49 -22.50 -5.96
C LEU A 10 -12.63 -21.93 -4.83
N CYS A 11 -13.09 -21.93 -3.56
CA CYS A 11 -12.23 -21.54 -2.43
C CYS A 11 -11.33 -22.69 -1.93
N PHE A 12 -11.56 -23.94 -2.35
CA PHE A 12 -10.73 -25.10 -1.98
C PHE A 12 -9.68 -25.53 -3.02
N PHE A 13 -9.85 -25.27 -4.33
CA PHE A 13 -8.95 -25.78 -5.39
C PHE A 13 -7.85 -24.82 -5.89
N ALA A 14 -7.44 -23.83 -5.09
CA ALA A 14 -6.19 -23.09 -5.36
C ALA A 14 -4.92 -23.96 -5.18
N PHE A 15 -5.05 -25.23 -4.81
CA PHE A 15 -3.95 -26.20 -4.66
C PHE A 15 -4.17 -27.44 -5.54
N ALA A 16 -3.80 -27.34 -6.83
CA ALA A 16 -3.19 -28.42 -7.62
C ALA A 16 -3.09 -27.98 -9.09
N GLY A 17 -1.87 -27.96 -9.64
CA GLY A 17 -1.67 -28.00 -11.10
C GLY A 17 -1.01 -26.77 -11.70
N SER A 18 0.30 -26.88 -11.85
CA SER A 18 1.12 -26.18 -12.83
C SER A 18 0.49 -26.12 -14.24
N GLY A 19 0.62 -24.95 -14.89
CA GLY A 19 0.69 -24.85 -16.35
C GLY A 19 -0.59 -24.44 -17.09
N TRP A 20 -0.50 -23.27 -17.73
CA TRP A 20 -1.31 -22.75 -18.85
C TRP A 20 -2.54 -21.88 -18.54
N GLY A 21 -2.45 -20.61 -18.95
CA GLY A 21 -3.57 -19.85 -19.52
C GLY A 21 -4.33 -18.88 -18.60
N GLY A 22 -3.69 -17.81 -18.12
CA GLY A 22 -4.29 -16.77 -17.27
C GLY A 22 -5.51 -16.04 -17.85
N ALA A 23 -5.79 -16.14 -19.15
CA ALA A 23 -6.96 -15.50 -19.78
C ALA A 23 -8.25 -16.35 -19.72
N ARG A 24 -8.16 -17.68 -19.63
CA ARG A 24 -9.35 -18.56 -19.63
C ARG A 24 -9.95 -18.76 -18.25
N VAL A 25 -9.16 -18.60 -17.19
CA VAL A 25 -9.68 -18.72 -15.81
C VAL A 25 -10.59 -17.54 -15.49
N ALA A 26 -10.19 -16.30 -15.84
CA ALA A 26 -11.00 -15.09 -15.63
C ALA A 26 -12.37 -15.12 -16.33
N ALA A 27 -12.46 -15.69 -17.54
CA ALA A 27 -13.73 -15.82 -18.26
C ALA A 27 -14.72 -16.78 -17.57
N VAL A 28 -14.22 -17.84 -16.93
CA VAL A 28 -15.07 -18.81 -16.19
C VAL A 28 -15.63 -18.22 -14.89
N TRP A 29 -14.96 -17.22 -14.29
CA TRP A 29 -15.50 -16.47 -13.14
C TRP A 29 -16.66 -15.54 -13.54
N ALA A 30 -16.65 -15.00 -14.77
CA ALA A 30 -17.67 -14.07 -15.25
C ALA A 30 -18.98 -14.77 -15.70
N GLU A 31 -18.91 -16.00 -16.19
CA GLU A 31 -20.07 -16.72 -16.73
C GLU A 31 -20.78 -17.67 -15.73
N GLY A 32 -20.20 -17.91 -14.55
CA GLY A 32 -20.71 -18.86 -13.56
C GLY A 32 -21.46 -18.28 -12.36
N VAL A 33 -21.28 -17.00 -12.03
CA VAL A 33 -22.01 -16.34 -10.92
C VAL A 33 -23.39 -15.95 -11.43
N ARG A 34 -24.36 -16.87 -11.33
CA ARG A 34 -25.77 -16.48 -11.35
C ARG A 34 -25.96 -15.42 -10.26
N GLN A 35 -26.28 -14.19 -10.65
CA GLN A 35 -26.75 -13.14 -9.75
C GLN A 35 -27.91 -13.70 -8.91
N THR A 36 -27.61 -14.10 -7.68
CA THR A 36 -28.65 -14.35 -6.69
C THR A 36 -29.24 -12.99 -6.35
N ALA A 37 -30.58 -12.89 -6.35
CA ALA A 37 -31.23 -11.65 -5.98
C ALA A 37 -30.79 -11.23 -4.57
N ALA A 38 -30.52 -9.94 -4.38
CA ALA A 38 -30.19 -9.36 -3.08
C ALA A 38 -31.24 -9.73 -2.01
N ALA A 39 -30.85 -9.70 -0.74
CA ALA A 39 -31.74 -10.05 0.37
C ALA A 39 -33.06 -9.25 0.33
N VAL A 40 -34.19 -9.97 0.47
CA VAL A 40 -35.53 -9.36 0.49
C VAL A 40 -35.77 -8.71 1.84
N VAL A 41 -36.24 -7.46 1.82
CA VAL A 41 -36.61 -6.70 3.03
C VAL A 41 -38.06 -7.05 3.41
N ASP A 42 -38.30 -7.44 4.66
CA ASP A 42 -39.65 -7.64 5.18
C ASP A 42 -40.44 -6.31 5.12
N PRO A 43 -41.60 -6.27 4.44
CA PRO A 43 -42.43 -5.07 4.37
C PRO A 43 -42.86 -4.49 5.73
N ALA A 44 -42.89 -5.32 6.78
CA ALA A 44 -43.21 -4.92 8.14
C ALA A 44 -42.10 -4.11 8.82
N TRP A 45 -40.85 -4.22 8.35
CA TRP A 45 -39.74 -3.50 8.95
C TRP A 45 -39.75 -2.01 8.62
N ARG A 46 -39.30 -1.23 9.60
CA ARG A 46 -39.15 0.21 9.52
C ARG A 46 -37.69 0.54 9.83
N PHE A 47 -37.08 1.33 8.96
CA PHE A 47 -35.69 1.77 9.09
C PHE A 47 -35.67 3.26 9.41
N PRO A 48 -34.77 3.72 10.29
CA PRO A 48 -34.65 5.15 10.62
C PRO A 48 -34.25 6.02 9.42
N SER A 49 -33.55 5.45 8.44
CA SER A 49 -33.14 6.11 7.21
C SER A 49 -33.12 5.13 6.03
N PRO A 50 -33.24 5.60 4.78
CA PRO A 50 -32.99 4.77 3.60
C PRO A 50 -31.60 4.14 3.60
N ARG A 51 -30.60 4.85 4.14
CA ARG A 51 -29.21 4.37 4.29
C ARG A 51 -29.12 3.10 5.14
N LEU A 52 -29.84 3.04 6.26
CA LEU A 52 -29.88 1.82 7.10
C LEU A 52 -30.67 0.68 6.45
N ARG A 53 -31.65 0.98 5.60
CA ARG A 53 -32.33 -0.04 4.79
C ARG A 53 -31.37 -0.66 3.78
N ASP A 54 -30.57 0.16 3.10
CA ASP A 54 -29.59 -0.31 2.12
C ASP A 54 -28.45 -1.09 2.82
N ALA A 55 -28.02 -0.64 3.99
CA ALA A 55 -27.07 -1.37 4.83
C ALA A 55 -27.62 -2.73 5.26
N TYR A 56 -28.90 -2.81 5.65
CA TYR A 56 -29.54 -4.08 5.95
C TYR A 56 -29.48 -5.05 4.75
N VAL A 57 -29.83 -4.58 3.55
CA VAL A 57 -29.75 -5.40 2.33
C VAL A 57 -28.33 -5.89 2.08
N ALA A 58 -27.32 -5.02 2.21
CA ALA A 58 -25.92 -5.37 2.03
C ALA A 58 -25.46 -6.44 3.02
N LEU A 59 -25.68 -6.21 4.33
CA LEU A 59 -25.20 -7.07 5.40
C LEU A 59 -25.91 -8.42 5.43
N GLN A 60 -27.21 -8.45 5.12
CA GLN A 60 -27.94 -9.71 5.02
C GLN A 60 -27.56 -10.51 3.78
N THR A 61 -27.33 -9.83 2.65
CA THR A 61 -26.80 -10.52 1.46
C THR A 61 -25.43 -11.12 1.78
N TRP A 62 -24.57 -10.37 2.48
CA TRP A 62 -23.26 -10.86 2.91
C TRP A 62 -23.39 -12.06 3.85
N LYS A 63 -24.17 -11.96 4.92
CA LYS A 63 -24.40 -13.06 5.87
C LYS A 63 -25.01 -14.30 5.23
N GLN A 64 -26.08 -14.14 4.44
CA GLN A 64 -26.88 -15.27 3.97
C GLN A 64 -26.33 -15.93 2.71
N GLN A 65 -25.67 -15.16 1.84
CA GLN A 65 -25.27 -15.63 0.51
C GLN A 65 -23.76 -15.77 0.34
N ALA A 66 -22.97 -15.12 1.20
CA ALA A 66 -21.53 -15.00 1.00
C ALA A 66 -20.68 -15.47 2.19
N ILE A 67 -21.18 -15.44 3.43
CA ILE A 67 -20.51 -16.04 4.58
C ILE A 67 -20.89 -17.53 4.67
N PHE A 68 -19.88 -18.40 4.68
CA PHE A 68 -20.05 -19.85 4.70
C PHE A 68 -19.63 -20.48 6.04
N SER A 69 -18.78 -19.80 6.82
CA SER A 69 -18.31 -20.27 8.13
C SER A 69 -18.06 -19.06 9.02
N ASP A 70 -18.61 -19.11 10.24
CA ASP A 70 -18.43 -18.08 11.27
C ASP A 70 -18.19 -18.79 12.62
N PRO A 71 -16.94 -19.23 12.89
CA PRO A 71 -16.63 -20.06 14.06
C PRO A 71 -16.90 -19.38 15.40
N LYS A 72 -16.82 -18.04 15.42
CA LYS A 72 -17.04 -17.21 16.61
C LYS A 72 -18.46 -16.69 16.73
N ASN A 73 -19.34 -17.03 15.78
CA ASN A 73 -20.72 -16.58 15.71
C ASN A 73 -20.85 -15.04 15.78
N LEU A 74 -19.92 -14.31 15.15
CA LEU A 74 -19.90 -12.84 15.14
C LEU A 74 -21.08 -12.25 14.38
N THR A 75 -21.55 -12.93 13.35
CA THR A 75 -22.71 -12.50 12.55
C THR A 75 -24.02 -13.05 13.09
N GLY A 76 -24.00 -13.76 14.22
CA GLY A 76 -25.18 -14.41 14.80
C GLY A 76 -26.33 -13.44 15.09
N ASP A 77 -26.00 -12.25 15.59
CA ASP A 77 -26.94 -11.18 15.96
C ASP A 77 -27.36 -10.28 14.78
N TRP A 78 -26.85 -10.51 13.57
CA TRP A 78 -27.27 -9.80 12.36
C TRP A 78 -28.66 -10.26 11.92
N VAL A 79 -29.69 -9.89 12.68
CA VAL A 79 -31.09 -10.27 12.48
C VAL A 79 -31.99 -9.07 12.78
N GLY A 80 -33.01 -8.85 11.95
CA GLY A 80 -33.97 -7.75 12.12
C GLY A 80 -33.43 -6.38 11.71
N PRO A 81 -34.25 -5.31 11.80
CA PRO A 81 -33.95 -4.02 11.18
C PRO A 81 -32.96 -3.14 11.96
N ALA A 82 -32.57 -3.53 13.18
CA ALA A 82 -31.69 -2.76 14.05
C ALA A 82 -30.20 -2.94 13.68
N VAL A 83 -29.83 -2.51 12.47
CA VAL A 83 -28.48 -2.70 11.88
C VAL A 83 -27.35 -2.20 12.78
N CYS A 84 -27.55 -1.07 13.47
CA CYS A 84 -26.54 -0.50 14.36
C CYS A 84 -26.31 -1.31 15.65
N GLY A 85 -27.15 -2.33 15.92
CA GLY A 85 -26.96 -3.28 17.01
C GLY A 85 -26.21 -4.54 16.59
N TYR A 86 -25.80 -4.66 15.33
CA TYR A 86 -25.08 -5.82 14.83
C TYR A 86 -23.63 -5.81 15.31
N THR A 87 -23.13 -6.96 15.75
CA THR A 87 -21.73 -7.11 16.15
C THR A 87 -20.81 -6.76 14.98
N GLY A 88 -19.81 -5.91 15.27
CA GLY A 88 -18.84 -5.44 14.27
C GLY A 88 -19.36 -4.34 13.34
N VAL A 89 -20.59 -3.85 13.51
CA VAL A 89 -21.16 -2.75 12.71
C VAL A 89 -21.27 -1.49 13.55
N PHE A 90 -20.69 -0.40 13.06
CA PHE A 90 -20.66 0.88 13.75
C PHE A 90 -21.42 1.93 12.95
N CYS A 91 -22.38 2.59 13.60
CA CYS A 91 -23.16 3.65 12.98
C CYS A 91 -22.73 5.04 13.47
N ALA A 92 -22.79 6.02 12.58
CA ALA A 92 -22.59 7.43 12.90
C ALA A 92 -23.48 8.31 12.03
N PRO A 93 -23.72 9.59 12.41
CA PRO A 93 -24.37 10.56 11.53
C PRO A 93 -23.55 10.76 10.24
N ALA A 94 -24.17 10.57 9.08
CA ALA A 94 -23.54 10.75 7.78
C ALA A 94 -23.14 12.22 7.59
N PRO A 95 -21.90 12.53 7.14
CA PRO A 95 -21.45 13.92 6.97
C PRO A 95 -22.30 14.74 5.99
N SER A 96 -22.95 14.08 5.02
CA SER A 96 -23.75 14.73 3.98
C SER A 96 -25.16 15.13 4.41
N SER A 97 -25.79 14.37 5.32
CA SER A 97 -27.20 14.56 5.68
C SER A 97 -27.46 14.64 7.19
N GLY A 98 -26.50 14.24 8.04
CA GLY A 98 -26.70 14.07 9.49
C GLY A 98 -27.55 12.85 9.86
N GLU A 99 -28.07 12.10 8.88
CA GLU A 99 -28.85 10.89 9.13
C GLU A 99 -27.95 9.76 9.63
N LEU A 100 -28.49 8.90 10.49
CA LEU A 100 -27.76 7.74 10.97
C LEU A 100 -27.50 6.77 9.80
N ALA A 101 -26.24 6.37 9.62
CA ALA A 101 -25.78 5.43 8.60
C ALA A 101 -24.68 4.52 9.17
N VAL A 102 -24.38 3.42 8.49
CA VAL A 102 -23.23 2.57 8.83
C VAL A 102 -21.95 3.27 8.39
N ALA A 103 -21.12 3.63 9.37
CA ALA A 103 -19.87 4.34 9.17
C ALA A 103 -18.66 3.40 9.25
N GLY A 104 -18.80 2.24 9.88
CA GLY A 104 -17.70 1.30 10.01
C GLY A 104 -18.12 -0.15 10.12
N ILE A 105 -17.28 -1.04 9.61
CA ILE A 105 -17.36 -2.48 9.82
C ILE A 105 -15.99 -2.96 10.28
N ASP A 106 -15.94 -3.59 11.46
CA ASP A 106 -14.76 -4.26 11.99
C ASP A 106 -15.13 -5.71 12.37
N LEU A 107 -14.56 -6.66 11.62
CA LEU A 107 -14.66 -8.10 11.87
C LEU A 107 -13.27 -8.72 12.03
N ASN A 108 -12.30 -7.95 12.53
CA ASN A 108 -10.93 -8.42 12.75
C ASN A 108 -10.90 -9.69 13.62
N HIS A 109 -10.02 -10.62 13.25
CA HIS A 109 -9.82 -11.90 13.93
C HIS A 109 -11.09 -12.77 14.03
N GLY A 110 -12.03 -12.63 13.10
CA GLY A 110 -13.27 -13.41 13.09
C GLY A 110 -13.09 -14.86 12.65
N ASP A 111 -12.02 -15.18 11.92
CA ASP A 111 -11.85 -16.46 11.19
C ASP A 111 -13.06 -16.80 10.30
N ILE A 112 -13.78 -15.77 9.83
CA ILE A 112 -14.97 -15.89 9.00
C ILE A 112 -14.55 -16.30 7.58
N ALA A 113 -15.13 -17.38 7.05
CA ALA A 113 -14.92 -17.77 5.65
C ALA A 113 -16.10 -17.33 4.78
N GLY A 114 -15.80 -16.76 3.62
CA GLY A 114 -16.80 -16.27 2.69
C GLY A 114 -16.19 -15.49 1.54
N TYR A 115 -16.97 -14.69 0.85
CA TYR A 115 -16.48 -13.69 -0.12
C TYR A 115 -17.14 -12.32 0.13
N LEU A 116 -16.66 -11.28 -0.56
CA LEU A 116 -17.28 -9.96 -0.53
C LEU A 116 -18.30 -9.84 -1.67
N PRO A 117 -19.61 -9.74 -1.40
CA PRO A 117 -20.62 -9.58 -2.45
C PRO A 117 -20.68 -8.13 -2.97
N SER A 118 -21.20 -7.95 -4.19
CA SER A 118 -21.34 -6.64 -4.83
C SER A 118 -22.21 -5.64 -4.04
N GLU A 119 -23.16 -6.16 -3.27
CA GLU A 119 -24.13 -5.42 -2.47
C GLU A 119 -23.47 -4.65 -1.32
N LEU A 120 -22.24 -5.01 -0.91
CA LEU A 120 -21.46 -4.19 0.02
C LEU A 120 -21.21 -2.78 -0.52
N GLY A 121 -21.23 -2.58 -1.85
CA GLY A 121 -21.17 -1.27 -2.48
C GLY A 121 -22.41 -0.38 -2.24
N LEU A 122 -23.45 -0.88 -1.55
CA LEU A 122 -24.58 -0.07 -1.07
C LEU A 122 -24.22 0.74 0.19
N LEU A 123 -23.13 0.38 0.89
CA LEU A 123 -22.67 1.05 2.12
C LEU A 123 -21.92 2.35 1.80
N CYS A 124 -22.52 3.25 1.03
CA CYS A 124 -21.86 4.46 0.51
C CYS A 124 -21.32 5.43 1.58
N ASP A 125 -21.76 5.31 2.83
CA ASP A 125 -21.29 6.11 3.97
C ASP A 125 -20.18 5.44 4.80
N LEU A 126 -19.72 4.26 4.37
CA LEU A 126 -18.68 3.51 5.07
C LEU A 126 -17.34 4.26 5.01
N ALA A 127 -16.75 4.49 6.18
CA ALA A 127 -15.45 5.15 6.35
C ALA A 127 -14.35 4.14 6.70
N LEU A 128 -14.67 3.04 7.37
CA LEU A 128 -13.70 1.99 7.73
C LEU A 128 -14.25 0.60 7.42
N LEU A 129 -13.40 -0.23 6.80
CA LEU A 129 -13.66 -1.66 6.59
C LEU A 129 -12.43 -2.45 7.04
N HIS A 130 -12.53 -3.09 8.20
CA HIS A 130 -11.45 -3.89 8.77
C HIS A 130 -11.84 -5.37 8.83
N LEU A 131 -11.11 -6.19 8.09
CA LEU A 131 -11.35 -7.63 7.93
C LEU A 131 -10.11 -8.46 8.20
N ASN A 132 -9.13 -7.94 8.95
CA ASN A 132 -7.89 -8.63 9.29
C ASN A 132 -8.16 -10.04 9.85
N SER A 133 -7.34 -11.02 9.48
CA SER A 133 -7.38 -12.37 10.05
C SER A 133 -8.75 -13.05 9.91
N ASN A 134 -9.23 -13.10 8.66
CA ASN A 134 -10.40 -13.86 8.25
C ASN A 134 -10.01 -14.84 7.12
N ARG A 135 -10.99 -15.51 6.54
CA ARG A 135 -10.84 -16.42 5.42
C ARG A 135 -11.68 -15.97 4.23
N PHE A 136 -11.82 -14.66 4.02
CA PHE A 136 -12.50 -14.13 2.84
C PHE A 136 -11.68 -14.44 1.58
N CYS A 137 -12.33 -15.01 0.57
CA CYS A 137 -11.76 -15.42 -0.71
C CYS A 137 -12.40 -14.65 -1.89
N GLY A 138 -11.78 -14.79 -3.06
CA GLY A 138 -12.27 -14.17 -4.30
C GLY A 138 -11.62 -12.82 -4.60
N LEU A 139 -12.31 -11.99 -5.38
CA LEU A 139 -11.85 -10.66 -5.79
C LEU A 139 -12.48 -9.57 -4.92
N VAL A 140 -11.82 -8.41 -4.83
CA VAL A 140 -12.45 -7.21 -4.27
C VAL A 140 -13.51 -6.70 -5.25
N PRO A 141 -14.77 -6.47 -4.82
CA PRO A 141 -15.83 -6.08 -5.74
C PRO A 141 -15.61 -4.70 -6.37
N ASP A 142 -15.80 -4.62 -7.68
CA ASP A 142 -15.79 -3.38 -8.45
C ASP A 142 -16.77 -2.32 -7.92
N THR A 143 -17.85 -2.74 -7.26
CA THR A 143 -18.83 -1.84 -6.65
C THR A 143 -18.27 -1.03 -5.48
N PHE A 144 -17.08 -1.37 -4.97
CA PHE A 144 -16.42 -0.58 -3.92
C PHE A 144 -16.12 0.84 -4.37
N ARG A 145 -16.06 1.14 -5.69
CA ARG A 145 -15.96 2.52 -6.23
C ARG A 145 -17.06 3.47 -5.73
N ARG A 146 -18.16 2.93 -5.17
CA ARG A 146 -19.25 3.71 -4.56
C ARG A 146 -18.98 4.14 -3.12
N LEU A 147 -17.98 3.54 -2.45
CA LEU A 147 -17.61 3.82 -1.07
C LEU A 147 -16.75 5.09 -0.99
N VAL A 148 -17.30 6.21 -1.42
CA VAL A 148 -16.56 7.47 -1.61
C VAL A 148 -16.04 8.08 -0.31
N LEU A 149 -16.59 7.67 0.83
CA LEU A 149 -16.13 8.07 2.17
C LEU A 149 -15.12 7.09 2.79
N LEU A 150 -14.80 5.97 2.12
CA LEU A 150 -13.90 4.97 2.67
C LEU A 150 -12.51 5.57 2.85
N HIS A 151 -12.07 5.57 4.10
CA HIS A 151 -10.83 6.16 4.57
C HIS A 151 -9.79 5.09 4.89
N GLU A 152 -10.22 3.99 5.50
CA GLU A 152 -9.38 2.86 5.86
C GLU A 152 -9.94 1.56 5.28
N LEU A 153 -9.10 0.85 4.54
CA LEU A 153 -9.40 -0.47 4.01
C LEU A 153 -8.32 -1.45 4.47
N ASP A 154 -8.70 -2.32 5.41
CA ASP A 154 -7.86 -3.42 5.88
C ASP A 154 -8.48 -4.76 5.47
N LEU A 155 -7.86 -5.38 4.46
CA LEU A 155 -8.19 -6.72 3.96
C LEU A 155 -7.09 -7.74 4.30
N SER A 156 -6.22 -7.42 5.25
CA SER A 156 -5.03 -8.21 5.54
C SER A 156 -5.31 -9.61 6.09
N ASN A 157 -4.37 -10.53 5.87
CA ASN A 157 -4.46 -11.91 6.37
C ASN A 157 -5.80 -12.58 6.00
N ASN A 158 -6.04 -12.67 4.69
CA ASN A 158 -7.22 -13.27 4.07
C ASN A 158 -6.79 -14.22 2.93
N ARG A 159 -7.72 -14.58 2.05
CA ARG A 159 -7.50 -15.47 0.89
C ARG A 159 -7.92 -14.76 -0.41
N PHE A 160 -7.77 -13.44 -0.48
CA PHE A 160 -8.05 -12.69 -1.71
C PHE A 160 -7.04 -13.06 -2.79
N VAL A 161 -7.52 -13.21 -4.02
CA VAL A 161 -6.73 -13.66 -5.18
C VAL A 161 -6.91 -12.68 -6.35
N GLY A 162 -6.21 -12.94 -7.46
CA GLY A 162 -6.34 -12.17 -8.70
C GLY A 162 -5.45 -10.93 -8.73
N ALA A 163 -5.66 -10.08 -9.73
CA ALA A 163 -4.85 -8.87 -9.91
C ALA A 163 -5.02 -7.88 -8.74
N PHE A 164 -4.08 -6.94 -8.62
CA PHE A 164 -4.20 -5.80 -7.71
C PHE A 164 -5.58 -5.12 -7.87
N PRO A 165 -6.33 -4.87 -6.77
CA PRO A 165 -7.70 -4.37 -6.84
C PRO A 165 -7.72 -2.88 -7.22
N THR A 166 -7.73 -2.57 -8.53
CA THR A 166 -7.66 -1.19 -9.05
C THR A 166 -8.80 -0.29 -8.58
N VAL A 167 -9.91 -0.87 -8.12
CA VAL A 167 -11.03 -0.14 -7.50
C VAL A 167 -10.59 0.77 -6.34
N VAL A 168 -9.51 0.44 -5.63
CA VAL A 168 -8.99 1.29 -4.54
C VAL A 168 -8.44 2.63 -5.04
N LEU A 169 -8.09 2.73 -6.32
CA LEU A 169 -7.63 3.96 -6.96
C LEU A 169 -8.79 4.92 -7.23
N ASP A 170 -10.03 4.42 -7.28
CA ASP A 170 -11.24 5.21 -7.47
C ASP A 170 -11.77 5.83 -6.16
N LEU A 171 -11.18 5.49 -5.00
CA LEU A 171 -11.67 5.89 -3.68
C LEU A 171 -11.04 7.22 -3.23
N PRO A 172 -11.76 8.36 -3.31
CA PRO A 172 -11.17 9.69 -3.14
C PRO A 172 -10.69 9.98 -1.71
N SER A 173 -11.31 9.34 -0.72
CA SER A 173 -11.03 9.58 0.70
C SER A 173 -10.03 8.60 1.31
N LEU A 174 -9.60 7.58 0.55
CA LEU A 174 -8.81 6.46 1.07
C LEU A 174 -7.38 6.91 1.41
N ARG A 175 -6.96 6.66 2.65
CA ARG A 175 -5.63 7.01 3.18
C ARG A 175 -4.84 5.83 3.71
N PHE A 176 -5.52 4.80 4.21
CA PHE A 176 -4.90 3.59 4.73
C PHE A 176 -5.31 2.40 3.87
N LEU A 177 -4.33 1.73 3.27
CA LEU A 177 -4.54 0.53 2.46
C LEU A 177 -3.68 -0.61 2.99
N ASP A 178 -4.33 -1.63 3.52
CA ASP A 178 -3.68 -2.85 3.99
C ASP A 178 -4.21 -4.10 3.26
N LEU A 179 -3.38 -4.65 2.39
CA LEU A 179 -3.65 -5.85 1.59
C LEU A 179 -2.67 -6.99 1.92
N ARG A 180 -1.89 -6.87 3.00
CA ARG A 180 -0.82 -7.84 3.32
C ARG A 180 -1.35 -9.24 3.60
N PHE A 181 -0.52 -10.26 3.38
CA PHE A 181 -0.88 -11.68 3.60
C PHE A 181 -2.15 -12.08 2.82
N ASN A 182 -2.10 -11.91 1.51
CA ASN A 182 -3.10 -12.39 0.54
C ASN A 182 -2.37 -13.06 -0.64
N ASP A 183 -3.10 -13.41 -1.70
CA ASP A 183 -2.57 -14.03 -2.91
C ASP A 183 -2.74 -13.11 -4.14
N PHE A 184 -2.71 -11.78 -3.96
CA PHE A 184 -2.77 -10.84 -5.09
C PHE A 184 -1.56 -11.02 -6.02
N GLU A 185 -1.79 -11.03 -7.33
CA GLU A 185 -0.79 -11.30 -8.36
C GLU A 185 -0.72 -10.19 -9.42
N GLY A 186 0.24 -10.31 -10.33
CA GLY A 186 0.45 -9.32 -11.38
C GLY A 186 1.06 -8.01 -10.86
N GLY A 187 0.96 -6.95 -11.65
CA GLY A 187 1.58 -5.68 -11.34
C GLY A 187 0.69 -4.73 -10.53
N VAL A 188 1.34 -3.82 -9.79
CA VAL A 188 0.67 -2.69 -9.15
C VAL A 188 0.70 -1.50 -10.11
N PRO A 189 -0.45 -0.87 -10.41
CA PRO A 189 -0.50 0.30 -11.27
C PRO A 189 0.29 1.46 -10.68
N ARG A 190 0.98 2.22 -11.55
CA ARG A 190 1.80 3.36 -11.14
C ARG A 190 0.99 4.45 -10.45
N GLU A 191 -0.29 4.55 -10.78
CA GLU A 191 -1.25 5.51 -10.27
C GLU A 191 -1.42 5.36 -8.75
N LEU A 192 -1.13 4.18 -8.18
CA LEU A 192 -1.14 3.96 -6.73
C LEU A 192 -0.26 4.99 -6.00
N PHE A 193 0.92 5.26 -6.55
CA PHE A 193 1.91 6.15 -5.94
C PHE A 193 1.63 7.64 -6.22
N ASP A 194 0.62 7.95 -7.03
CA ASP A 194 0.12 9.32 -7.20
C ASP A 194 -1.09 9.61 -6.28
N ARG A 195 -1.60 8.59 -5.59
CA ARG A 195 -2.70 8.74 -4.62
C ARG A 195 -2.16 9.19 -3.27
N PRO A 196 -2.94 9.97 -2.50
CA PRO A 196 -2.44 10.59 -1.29
C PRO A 196 -2.60 9.67 -0.07
N PHE A 197 -2.05 8.46 -0.14
CA PHE A 197 -2.04 7.49 0.96
C PHE A 197 -1.11 7.93 2.09
N ASP A 198 -1.53 7.68 3.33
CA ASP A 198 -0.71 7.84 4.53
C ASP A 198 0.10 6.57 4.81
N ALA A 199 -0.47 5.39 4.52
CA ALA A 199 0.20 4.10 4.68
C ALA A 199 -0.24 3.05 3.63
N ILE A 200 0.73 2.28 3.14
CA ILE A 200 0.52 1.21 2.16
C ILE A 200 1.19 -0.09 2.64
N PHE A 201 0.42 -1.16 2.80
CA PHE A 201 0.92 -2.49 3.16
C PHE A 201 0.52 -3.52 2.10
N LEU A 202 1.49 -4.00 1.32
CA LEU A 202 1.28 -5.01 0.27
C LEU A 202 2.12 -6.28 0.48
N ASN A 203 2.78 -6.40 1.64
CA ASN A 203 3.73 -7.48 1.88
C ASN A 203 3.10 -8.87 1.90
N HIS A 204 3.88 -9.89 1.58
CA HIS A 204 3.42 -11.29 1.52
C HIS A 204 2.23 -11.45 0.56
N ASN A 205 2.47 -11.16 -0.71
CA ASN A 205 1.56 -11.42 -1.82
C ASN A 205 2.35 -12.09 -2.97
N ARG A 206 1.74 -12.23 -4.15
CA ARG A 206 2.36 -12.77 -5.37
C ARG A 206 2.60 -11.68 -6.41
N LEU A 207 2.73 -10.43 -5.98
CA LEU A 207 2.85 -9.27 -6.86
C LEU A 207 4.19 -9.28 -7.62
N ARG A 208 4.15 -8.88 -8.89
CA ARG A 208 5.29 -8.86 -9.82
C ARG A 208 5.29 -7.60 -10.67
N PHE A 209 6.12 -6.61 -10.33
CA PHE A 209 6.31 -5.39 -11.12
C PHE A 209 7.56 -4.65 -10.67
N GLN A 210 8.21 -3.94 -11.59
CA GLN A 210 9.28 -3.02 -11.22
C GLN A 210 8.68 -1.76 -10.59
N LEU A 211 9.27 -1.30 -9.47
CA LEU A 211 8.87 -0.03 -8.86
C LEU A 211 8.96 1.10 -9.90
N PRO A 212 7.87 1.85 -10.14
CA PRO A 212 7.84 2.86 -11.20
C PRO A 212 8.57 4.14 -10.77
N ASP A 213 8.94 5.00 -11.72
CA ASP A 213 9.70 6.23 -11.37
C ASP A 213 8.86 7.32 -10.71
N ASN A 214 7.54 7.15 -10.65
CA ASN A 214 6.67 7.98 -9.80
C ASN A 214 6.49 7.37 -8.40
N PHE A 215 7.26 6.35 -8.03
CA PHE A 215 7.22 5.77 -6.67
C PHE A 215 7.31 6.89 -5.63
N GLY A 216 8.26 7.81 -5.82
CA GLY A 216 8.48 8.95 -4.93
C GLY A 216 7.41 10.03 -4.91
N ASN A 217 6.38 9.97 -5.74
CA ASN A 217 5.26 10.93 -5.70
C ASN A 217 4.36 10.68 -4.49
N SER A 218 4.44 9.48 -3.90
CA SER A 218 3.57 9.05 -2.82
C SER A 218 3.89 9.81 -1.54
N PRO A 219 2.91 10.44 -0.85
CA PRO A 219 3.14 11.16 0.40
C PRO A 219 3.12 10.23 1.62
N VAL A 220 3.40 8.94 1.42
CA VAL A 220 3.27 7.92 2.46
C VAL A 220 4.24 8.18 3.60
N SER A 221 3.78 7.86 4.81
CA SER A 221 4.61 7.78 6.01
C SER A 221 5.18 6.38 6.22
N VAL A 222 4.43 5.34 5.86
CA VAL A 222 4.83 3.95 6.01
C VAL A 222 4.51 3.17 4.73
N ILE A 223 5.51 2.47 4.21
CA ILE A 223 5.32 1.59 3.06
C ILE A 223 6.02 0.24 3.26
N VAL A 224 5.21 -0.81 3.29
CA VAL A 224 5.68 -2.19 3.54
C VAL A 224 5.35 -3.06 2.34
N LEU A 225 6.40 -3.46 1.66
CA LEU A 225 6.39 -4.04 0.33
C LEU A 225 7.07 -5.43 0.31
N ALA A 226 7.48 -5.91 1.49
CA ALA A 226 8.26 -7.13 1.68
C ALA A 226 7.63 -8.41 1.10
N ASN A 227 8.46 -9.39 0.74
CA ASN A 227 8.02 -10.73 0.30
C ASN A 227 7.06 -10.68 -0.91
N ASN A 228 7.54 -10.09 -1.99
CA ASN A 228 6.93 -10.09 -3.33
C ASN A 228 8.04 -10.31 -4.39
N HIS A 229 7.78 -10.06 -5.66
CA HIS A 229 8.77 -10.20 -6.74
C HIS A 229 8.84 -8.92 -7.59
N PHE A 230 9.29 -7.81 -7.00
CA PHE A 230 9.34 -6.55 -7.73
C PHE A 230 10.49 -6.48 -8.75
N GLY A 231 11.67 -6.99 -8.39
CA GLY A 231 12.82 -6.98 -9.29
C GLY A 231 13.24 -5.58 -9.73
N GLY A 232 14.18 -5.52 -10.67
CA GLY A 232 14.64 -4.25 -11.24
C GLY A 232 15.33 -3.36 -10.23
N CYS A 233 15.11 -2.05 -10.35
CA CYS A 233 15.79 -1.02 -9.57
C CYS A 233 14.95 -0.51 -8.40
N LEU A 234 15.63 -0.04 -7.35
CA LEU A 234 15.04 0.94 -6.45
C LEU A 234 15.06 2.32 -7.14
N PRO A 235 13.92 2.94 -7.47
CA PRO A 235 13.90 4.17 -8.25
C PRO A 235 14.45 5.35 -7.45
N ALA A 236 15.30 6.17 -8.08
CA ALA A 236 15.91 7.35 -7.46
C ALA A 236 14.85 8.39 -7.03
N SER A 237 13.66 8.36 -7.62
CA SER A 237 12.51 9.16 -7.17
C SER A 237 12.19 8.99 -5.69
N LEU A 238 12.59 7.88 -5.06
CA LEU A 238 12.44 7.67 -3.62
C LEU A 238 12.90 8.88 -2.79
N GLY A 239 13.93 9.61 -3.24
CA GLY A 239 14.36 10.85 -2.60
C GLY A 239 13.28 11.94 -2.49
N ASN A 240 12.26 11.94 -3.35
CA ASN A 240 11.13 12.87 -3.28
C ASN A 240 10.20 12.64 -2.07
N MET A 241 10.32 11.51 -1.38
CA MET A 241 9.59 11.25 -0.14
C MET A 241 10.32 11.79 1.10
N SER A 242 11.32 12.66 0.93
CA SER A 242 12.20 13.16 2.00
C SER A 242 11.48 13.73 3.21
N ASP A 243 10.30 14.32 2.98
CA ASP A 243 9.53 15.08 3.96
C ASP A 243 8.38 14.26 4.57
N THR A 244 8.08 13.08 4.01
CA THR A 244 6.89 12.30 4.40
C THR A 244 7.22 10.92 4.94
N LEU A 245 8.23 10.25 4.38
CA LEU A 245 8.50 8.84 4.64
C LEU A 245 9.23 8.63 5.97
N ASN A 246 8.65 7.79 6.83
CA ASN A 246 9.22 7.38 8.11
C ASN A 246 9.73 5.93 8.07
N GLU A 247 8.98 5.01 7.46
CA GLU A 247 9.33 3.58 7.44
C GLU A 247 9.18 2.98 6.04
N ILE A 248 10.23 2.31 5.58
CA ILE A 248 10.24 1.59 4.30
C ILE A 248 10.85 0.20 4.45
N LEU A 249 10.06 -0.81 4.11
CA LEU A 249 10.45 -2.22 4.16
C LEU A 249 10.28 -2.87 2.78
N LEU A 250 11.41 -3.15 2.13
CA LEU A 250 11.53 -3.74 0.80
C LEU A 250 12.18 -5.14 0.84
N ILE A 251 12.08 -5.82 1.99
CA ILE A 251 12.67 -7.13 2.27
C ILE A 251 12.24 -8.16 1.22
N ASN A 252 13.17 -8.96 0.69
CA ASN A 252 12.83 -10.12 -0.14
C ASN A 252 11.92 -9.77 -1.35
N ASN A 253 12.39 -8.89 -2.22
CA ASN A 253 11.68 -8.45 -3.43
C ASN A 253 12.42 -8.75 -4.73
N GLY A 254 13.62 -9.33 -4.64
CA GLY A 254 14.46 -9.62 -5.80
C GLY A 254 15.01 -8.39 -6.51
N LEU A 255 15.13 -7.22 -5.84
CA LEU A 255 15.77 -6.03 -6.41
C LEU A 255 17.20 -6.36 -6.86
N THR A 256 17.60 -5.96 -8.07
CA THR A 256 18.85 -6.43 -8.70
C THR A 256 19.75 -5.29 -9.21
N SER A 257 19.71 -4.11 -8.58
CA SER A 257 20.49 -2.92 -8.99
C SER A 257 21.48 -2.47 -7.91
N CYS A 258 22.23 -1.40 -8.18
CA CYS A 258 22.85 -0.63 -7.10
C CYS A 258 21.79 0.14 -6.28
N LEU A 259 22.15 0.52 -5.05
CA LEU A 259 21.35 1.42 -4.23
C LEU A 259 21.53 2.87 -4.75
N PRO A 260 20.46 3.62 -5.06
CA PRO A 260 20.57 5.01 -5.50
C PRO A 260 21.08 5.90 -4.36
N ALA A 261 21.89 6.92 -4.67
CA ALA A 261 22.42 7.84 -3.67
C ALA A 261 21.32 8.70 -3.02
N GLU A 262 20.21 8.90 -3.74
CA GLU A 262 19.04 9.67 -3.32
C GLU A 262 18.35 9.13 -2.07
N VAL A 263 18.62 7.88 -1.65
CA VAL A 263 18.17 7.38 -0.33
C VAL A 263 18.68 8.27 0.81
N GLY A 264 19.83 8.92 0.62
CA GLY A 264 20.38 9.91 1.55
C GLY A 264 19.51 11.15 1.77
N MET A 265 18.54 11.39 0.89
CA MET A 265 17.59 12.52 1.02
C MET A 265 16.48 12.21 2.03
N LEU A 266 16.29 10.96 2.43
CA LEU A 266 15.23 10.51 3.33
C LEU A 266 15.53 10.87 4.79
N ARG A 267 15.37 12.16 5.13
CA ARG A 267 15.76 12.70 6.44
C ARG A 267 14.81 12.31 7.56
N GLU A 268 13.56 12.00 7.23
CA GLU A 268 12.53 11.62 8.20
C GLU A 268 12.52 10.11 8.50
N VAL A 269 13.18 9.28 7.69
CA VAL A 269 13.16 7.82 7.83
C VAL A 269 13.81 7.36 9.13
N THR A 270 13.11 6.50 9.87
CA THR A 270 13.54 5.81 11.08
C THR A 270 13.86 4.33 10.83
N VAL A 271 13.16 3.69 9.90
CA VAL A 271 13.36 2.28 9.54
C VAL A 271 13.55 2.15 8.03
N PHE A 272 14.72 1.66 7.63
CA PHE A 272 15.07 1.38 6.24
C PHE A 272 15.57 -0.06 6.13
N ASP A 273 14.77 -0.93 5.50
CA ASP A 273 15.13 -2.33 5.30
C ASP A 273 15.01 -2.72 3.83
N VAL A 274 16.14 -3.07 3.21
CA VAL A 274 16.25 -3.59 1.85
C VAL A 274 16.92 -4.97 1.83
N SER A 275 16.83 -5.69 2.95
CA SER A 275 17.47 -6.99 3.11
C SER A 275 16.87 -8.07 2.19
N PHE A 276 17.61 -9.16 1.99
CA PHE A 276 17.18 -10.30 1.16
C PHE A 276 16.87 -9.93 -0.30
N ASN A 277 17.67 -9.03 -0.88
CA ASN A 277 17.58 -8.70 -2.30
C ASN A 277 18.86 -9.15 -3.02
N ALA A 278 19.04 -8.71 -4.26
CA ALA A 278 20.26 -8.90 -5.04
C ALA A 278 20.93 -7.54 -5.33
N LEU A 279 20.82 -6.59 -4.39
CA LEU A 279 21.44 -5.27 -4.55
C LEU A 279 22.96 -5.42 -4.61
N ALA A 280 23.60 -4.74 -5.55
CA ALA A 280 25.02 -4.92 -5.85
C ALA A 280 25.79 -3.60 -5.80
N GLY A 281 27.12 -3.68 -5.85
CA GLY A 281 27.99 -2.49 -5.82
C GLY A 281 28.26 -1.97 -4.41
N PRO A 282 28.85 -0.79 -4.26
CA PRO A 282 29.15 -0.20 -2.96
C PRO A 282 27.90 0.40 -2.28
N LEU A 283 27.95 0.52 -0.96
CA LEU A 283 26.98 1.32 -0.20
C LEU A 283 27.30 2.82 -0.43
N PRO A 284 26.38 3.63 -1.00
CA PRO A 284 26.65 5.04 -1.26
C PRO A 284 26.89 5.81 0.05
N PRO A 285 27.93 6.66 0.15
CA PRO A 285 28.18 7.50 1.34
C PRO A 285 27.01 8.43 1.70
N GLU A 286 26.19 8.80 0.73
CA GLU A 286 25.00 9.65 0.90
C GLU A 286 23.97 9.04 1.86
N VAL A 287 24.00 7.73 2.12
CA VAL A 287 23.21 7.06 3.17
C VAL A 287 23.37 7.75 4.53
N ALA A 288 24.51 8.38 4.80
CA ALA A 288 24.74 9.20 5.99
C ALA A 288 23.82 10.45 6.10
N GLY A 289 23.07 10.77 5.05
CA GLY A 289 22.05 11.82 5.03
C GLY A 289 20.73 11.44 5.70
N MET A 290 20.48 10.15 5.98
CA MET A 290 19.28 9.67 6.69
C MET A 290 19.37 9.96 8.21
N GLN A 291 19.33 11.24 8.58
CA GLN A 291 19.69 11.70 9.93
C GLN A 291 18.81 11.14 11.07
N LYS A 292 17.59 10.68 10.78
CA LYS A 292 16.69 10.10 11.78
C LYS A 292 16.68 8.57 11.82
N VAL A 293 17.45 7.89 10.95
CA VAL A 293 17.40 6.43 10.86
C VAL A 293 17.87 5.79 12.16
N GLU A 294 17.07 4.85 12.64
CA GLU A 294 17.33 4.08 13.86
C GLU A 294 17.64 2.62 13.53
N GLN A 295 16.98 2.07 12.51
CA GLN A 295 17.16 0.71 12.03
C GLN A 295 17.50 0.73 10.54
N LEU A 296 18.71 0.27 10.21
CA LEU A 296 19.19 0.12 8.84
C LEU A 296 19.56 -1.33 8.61
N ASP A 297 18.81 -2.02 7.75
CA ASP A 297 19.11 -3.40 7.36
C ASP A 297 19.32 -3.51 5.84
N ILE A 298 20.54 -3.88 5.47
CA ILE A 298 20.98 -4.12 4.09
C ILE A 298 21.51 -5.56 3.91
N ALA A 299 21.19 -6.45 4.86
CA ALA A 299 21.69 -7.81 4.88
C ALA A 299 21.22 -8.65 3.69
N HIS A 300 21.91 -9.75 3.43
CA HIS A 300 21.53 -10.70 2.37
C HIS A 300 21.39 -10.01 1.00
N ASN A 301 22.47 -9.36 0.57
CA ASN A 301 22.60 -8.72 -0.74
C ASN A 301 23.96 -9.08 -1.36
N LEU A 302 24.31 -8.43 -2.47
CA LEU A 302 25.59 -8.54 -3.18
C LEU A 302 26.44 -7.27 -3.02
N LEU A 303 26.23 -6.51 -1.93
CA LEU A 303 26.95 -5.27 -1.68
C LEU A 303 28.43 -5.55 -1.40
N SER A 304 29.30 -4.63 -1.79
CA SER A 304 30.74 -4.82 -1.83
C SER A 304 31.50 -3.55 -1.43
N GLY A 305 32.82 -3.66 -1.30
CA GLY A 305 33.68 -2.53 -0.93
C GLY A 305 33.71 -2.32 0.58
N THR A 306 33.94 -1.09 1.02
CA THR A 306 34.02 -0.74 2.45
C THR A 306 32.75 -0.05 2.91
N VAL A 307 32.31 -0.32 4.14
CA VAL A 307 31.24 0.45 4.78
C VAL A 307 31.73 1.89 4.98
N PRO A 308 31.00 2.93 4.52
CA PRO A 308 31.39 4.32 4.79
C PRO A 308 31.27 4.65 6.27
N GLU A 309 32.31 5.24 6.85
CA GLU A 309 32.38 5.59 8.28
C GLU A 309 31.22 6.49 8.72
N ALA A 310 30.85 7.46 7.88
CA ALA A 310 29.75 8.39 8.12
C ALA A 310 28.38 7.69 8.32
N VAL A 311 28.19 6.48 7.78
CA VAL A 311 26.96 5.70 8.01
C VAL A 311 26.92 5.18 9.45
N CYS A 312 28.06 4.71 9.98
CA CYS A 312 28.15 4.22 11.36
C CYS A 312 28.08 5.34 12.41
N ASP A 313 28.41 6.57 11.99
CA ASP A 313 28.33 7.77 12.82
C ASP A 313 26.95 8.46 12.80
N LEU A 314 25.96 7.88 12.10
CA LEU A 314 24.60 8.40 12.08
C LEU A 314 24.07 8.62 13.51
N PRO A 315 23.49 9.80 13.79
CA PRO A 315 23.29 10.26 15.17
C PRO A 315 22.21 9.48 15.93
N ARG A 316 21.24 8.89 15.22
CA ARG A 316 20.14 8.11 15.80
C ARG A 316 20.21 6.61 15.54
N LEU A 317 21.22 6.14 14.80
CA LEU A 317 21.33 4.75 14.40
C LEU A 317 21.54 3.86 15.63
N LYS A 318 20.66 2.89 15.81
CA LYS A 318 20.66 1.94 16.93
C LYS A 318 21.04 0.54 16.47
N ASN A 319 20.56 0.14 15.30
CA ASN A 319 20.83 -1.17 14.74
C ASN A 319 21.20 -1.05 13.26
N PHE A 320 22.43 -1.44 12.93
CA PHE A 320 22.90 -1.54 11.56
C PHE A 320 23.29 -2.98 11.24
N THR A 321 22.54 -3.61 10.34
CA THR A 321 22.80 -4.98 9.89
C THR A 321 23.19 -4.98 8.42
N PHE A 322 24.37 -5.50 8.11
CA PHE A 322 24.90 -5.65 6.74
C PHE A 322 25.47 -7.06 6.49
N SER A 323 25.06 -8.03 7.29
CA SER A 323 25.46 -9.43 7.18
C SER A 323 25.12 -10.05 5.82
N TYR A 324 25.79 -11.14 5.46
CA TYR A 324 25.59 -11.86 4.19
C TYR A 324 25.81 -11.01 2.92
N ASN A 325 26.75 -10.07 2.95
CA ASN A 325 27.22 -9.30 1.78
C ASN A 325 28.66 -9.70 1.41
N PHE A 326 29.36 -8.87 0.64
CA PHE A 326 30.76 -9.03 0.26
C PHE A 326 31.63 -7.85 0.71
N PHE A 327 31.28 -7.16 1.81
CA PHE A 327 32.09 -6.04 2.31
C PHE A 327 33.49 -6.50 2.73
N THR A 328 34.50 -5.67 2.43
CA THR A 328 35.93 -5.92 2.72
C THR A 328 36.48 -5.08 3.86
N GLY A 329 35.74 -4.05 4.30
CA GLY A 329 36.14 -3.20 5.41
C GLY A 329 34.96 -2.67 6.22
N GLU A 330 35.14 -2.65 7.53
CA GLU A 330 34.22 -2.14 8.53
C GLU A 330 34.99 -1.12 9.40
N PRO A 331 34.59 0.17 9.40
CA PRO A 331 35.18 1.19 10.27
C PRO A 331 35.01 0.88 11.77
N PRO A 332 35.96 1.28 12.64
CA PRO A 332 35.84 1.08 14.09
C PRO A 332 34.59 1.71 14.72
N SER A 333 34.07 2.82 14.17
CA SER A 333 32.86 3.48 14.65
C SER A 333 31.62 2.58 14.57
N CYS A 334 31.60 1.59 13.68
CA CYS A 334 30.51 0.64 13.52
C CYS A 334 30.30 -0.25 14.75
N ALA A 335 31.32 -0.45 15.58
CA ALA A 335 31.23 -1.26 16.81
C ALA A 335 30.13 -0.80 17.78
N ARG A 336 29.66 0.46 17.66
CA ARG A 336 28.61 1.04 18.50
C ARG A 336 27.18 0.71 18.03
N VAL A 337 26.99 0.41 16.75
CA VAL A 337 25.67 0.26 16.10
C VAL A 337 25.44 -1.12 15.46
N VAL A 338 26.51 -1.87 15.23
CA VAL A 338 26.45 -3.19 14.60
C VAL A 338 26.34 -4.27 15.69
N PRO A 339 25.25 -5.05 15.74
CA PRO A 339 25.12 -6.15 16.70
C PRO A 339 26.14 -7.26 16.40
N ALA A 340 26.36 -8.18 17.34
CA ALA A 340 27.40 -9.22 17.23
C ALA A 340 27.29 -10.12 15.98
N ASP A 341 26.08 -10.33 15.47
CA ASP A 341 25.81 -11.08 14.23
C ASP A 341 25.54 -10.17 13.01
N GLY A 342 25.67 -8.85 13.19
CA GLY A 342 25.28 -7.83 12.22
C GLY A 342 26.16 -7.72 10.98
N ASP A 343 27.38 -8.29 11.02
CA ASP A 343 28.40 -8.23 9.96
C ASP A 343 28.84 -9.61 9.46
N ARG A 344 28.25 -10.70 9.99
CA ARG A 344 28.64 -12.08 9.65
C ARG A 344 28.49 -12.35 8.16
N ARG A 345 29.22 -13.33 7.65
CA ARG A 345 29.17 -13.74 6.24
C ARG A 345 29.45 -12.58 5.26
N ASN A 346 30.42 -11.73 5.59
CA ASN A 346 31.07 -10.79 4.68
C ASN A 346 32.48 -11.29 4.29
N CYS A 347 33.30 -10.42 3.72
CA CYS A 347 34.69 -10.65 3.33
C CYS A 347 35.66 -9.84 4.20
N LEU A 348 35.38 -9.72 5.50
CA LEU A 348 36.15 -8.94 6.46
C LEU A 348 37.33 -9.77 7.04
N PRO A 349 38.61 -9.43 6.78
CA PRO A 349 39.74 -10.31 7.12
C PRO A 349 39.91 -10.63 8.61
N ASN A 350 39.49 -9.73 9.51
CA ASN A 350 39.76 -9.79 10.96
C ASN A 350 38.49 -9.90 11.80
N ARG A 351 37.37 -10.34 11.22
CA ARG A 351 36.09 -10.49 11.92
C ARG A 351 35.67 -11.97 12.01
N PRO A 352 34.91 -12.38 13.04
CA PRO A 352 34.44 -13.75 13.14
C PRO A 352 33.32 -14.06 12.13
N ALA A 353 33.03 -15.36 11.93
CA ALA A 353 31.89 -15.86 11.16
C ALA A 353 31.77 -15.35 9.71
N GLN A 354 32.90 -15.09 9.05
CA GLN A 354 32.96 -14.55 7.68
C GLN A 354 32.78 -15.62 6.59
N ARG A 355 32.65 -15.18 5.34
CA ARG A 355 32.62 -16.07 4.17
C ARG A 355 33.95 -16.81 4.02
N MET A 356 33.91 -17.93 3.32
CA MET A 356 35.13 -18.65 2.98
C MET A 356 36.01 -17.78 2.07
N PRO A 357 37.35 -17.77 2.25
CA PRO A 357 38.24 -16.99 1.39
C PRO A 357 38.05 -17.26 -0.11
N GLN A 358 37.74 -18.50 -0.50
CA GLN A 358 37.46 -18.85 -1.90
C GLN A 358 36.20 -18.17 -2.44
N GLN A 359 35.16 -17.99 -1.62
CA GLN A 359 33.93 -17.29 -2.02
C GLN A 359 34.20 -15.81 -2.26
N CYS A 360 34.98 -15.18 -1.39
CA CYS A 360 35.40 -13.79 -1.55
C CYS A 360 36.30 -13.61 -2.78
N ALA A 361 37.32 -14.46 -2.95
CA ALA A 361 38.19 -14.42 -4.12
C ALA A 361 37.42 -14.62 -5.43
N ALA A 362 36.46 -15.55 -5.47
CA ALA A 362 35.63 -15.79 -6.65
C ALA A 362 34.70 -14.60 -6.99
N PHE A 363 34.18 -13.90 -5.98
CA PHE A 363 33.39 -12.68 -6.19
C PHE A 363 34.27 -11.55 -6.75
N TYR A 364 35.42 -11.30 -6.12
CA TYR A 364 36.34 -10.22 -6.48
C TYR A 364 37.22 -10.50 -7.71
N ALA A 365 37.21 -11.72 -8.24
CA ALA A 365 37.82 -12.03 -9.54
C ALA A 365 37.01 -11.46 -10.73
N ARG A 366 35.75 -11.05 -10.49
CA ARG A 366 34.89 -10.42 -11.50
C ARG A 366 35.18 -8.92 -11.56
N PRO A 367 34.93 -8.27 -12.72
CA PRO A 367 34.99 -6.81 -12.80
C PRO A 367 34.09 -6.15 -11.74
N PRO A 368 34.48 -4.99 -11.19
CA PRO A 368 33.61 -4.21 -10.31
C PRO A 368 32.25 -3.96 -10.94
N VAL A 369 31.23 -3.89 -10.09
CA VAL A 369 29.85 -3.62 -10.52
C VAL A 369 29.78 -2.21 -11.12
N ASP A 370 29.42 -2.13 -12.40
CA ASP A 370 29.07 -0.87 -13.06
C ASP A 370 27.60 -0.56 -12.79
N CYS A 371 27.34 0.39 -11.88
CA CYS A 371 25.98 0.78 -11.53
C CYS A 371 25.20 1.40 -12.71
N ALA A 372 25.88 1.97 -13.71
CA ALA A 372 25.23 2.52 -14.90
C ALA A 372 24.69 1.42 -15.82
N ALA A 373 25.27 0.22 -15.78
CA ALA A 373 24.86 -0.91 -16.62
C ALA A 373 23.45 -1.44 -16.30
N PHE A 374 22.92 -1.15 -15.11
CA PHE A 374 21.54 -1.51 -14.72
C PHE A 374 20.47 -0.65 -15.41
N GLN A 375 20.85 0.49 -16.02
CA GLN A 375 19.94 1.41 -16.72
C GLN A 375 18.75 1.86 -15.85
N CYS A 376 18.96 2.00 -14.54
CA CYS A 376 17.98 2.59 -13.64
C CYS A 376 17.72 4.04 -14.04
N LYS A 377 16.47 4.51 -13.97
CA LYS A 377 16.18 5.88 -14.35
C LYS A 377 16.83 6.88 -13.38
N PRO A 378 17.48 7.93 -13.90
CA PRO A 378 18.16 8.91 -13.06
C PRO A 378 17.13 9.75 -12.29
N PHE A 379 17.58 10.32 -11.17
CA PHE A 379 16.78 11.29 -10.44
C PHE A 379 16.50 12.53 -11.28
N VAL A 380 15.22 12.94 -11.30
CA VAL A 380 14.80 14.22 -11.87
C VAL A 380 14.23 15.04 -10.72
N PRO A 381 14.93 16.11 -10.27
CA PRO A 381 14.42 16.97 -9.21
C PRO A 381 13.04 17.51 -9.57
N PRO A 382 12.09 17.59 -8.62
CA PRO A 382 10.80 18.21 -8.87
C PRO A 382 11.02 19.65 -9.35
N ARG A 383 10.35 20.03 -10.44
CA ARG A 383 10.42 21.40 -10.95
C ARG A 383 9.91 22.35 -9.86
N PRO A 384 10.58 23.48 -9.60
CA PRO A 384 10.03 24.51 -8.73
C PRO A 384 8.60 24.86 -9.18
N PRO A 385 7.65 25.08 -8.25
CA PRO A 385 6.33 25.58 -8.64
C PRO A 385 6.50 26.84 -9.48
N PRO A 386 5.72 27.01 -10.57
CA PRO A 386 5.77 28.24 -11.35
C PRO A 386 5.52 29.42 -10.40
N PRO A 387 6.22 30.55 -10.59
CA PRO A 387 5.98 31.74 -9.77
C PRO A 387 4.49 32.06 -9.81
N PRO A 388 3.89 32.48 -8.66
CA PRO A 388 2.48 32.84 -8.63
C PRO A 388 2.21 33.83 -9.76
N ALA A 389 1.16 33.57 -10.55
CA ALA A 389 0.75 34.48 -11.59
C ALA A 389 0.46 35.83 -10.94
N TYR A 390 1.36 36.79 -11.14
CA TYR A 390 1.10 38.17 -10.75
C TYR A 390 -0.22 38.57 -11.42
N PRO A 391 -1.21 39.11 -10.68
CA PRO A 391 -2.34 39.74 -11.33
C PRO A 391 -1.75 40.79 -12.26
N GLY A 392 -2.00 40.64 -13.56
CA GLY A 392 -1.61 41.65 -14.55
C GLY A 392 -2.12 43.03 -14.12
N PRO A 393 -1.48 44.11 -14.58
CA PRO A 393 -1.90 45.47 -14.23
C PRO A 393 -3.41 45.60 -14.46
N LEU A 394 -4.11 46.07 -13.41
CA LEU A 394 -5.53 46.35 -13.48
C LEU A 394 -5.82 47.19 -14.74
N PRO A 395 -6.86 46.84 -15.52
CA PRO A 395 -7.22 47.64 -16.68
C PRO A 395 -7.44 49.10 -16.24
N PRO A 396 -7.03 50.08 -17.07
CA PRO A 396 -7.20 51.49 -16.73
C PRO A 396 -8.67 51.75 -16.42
N VAL A 397 -8.92 52.26 -15.21
CA VAL A 397 -10.23 52.72 -14.80
C VAL A 397 -10.54 53.96 -15.62
N TYR A 398 -11.31 53.80 -16.70
CA TYR A 398 -11.85 54.93 -17.44
C TYR A 398 -12.89 55.62 -16.54
N PRO A 399 -12.77 56.94 -16.26
CA PRO A 399 -13.79 57.66 -15.53
C PRO A 399 -15.10 57.60 -16.31
N MET A 400 -16.15 57.11 -15.65
CA MET A 400 -17.53 57.15 -16.17
C MET A 400 -17.90 58.58 -16.56
N PRO A 401 -18.55 58.83 -17.71
CA PRO A 401 -19.07 60.14 -18.05
C PRO A 401 -20.05 60.59 -16.97
N TYR A 402 -19.81 61.77 -16.40
CA TYR A 402 -20.72 62.42 -15.46
C TYR A 402 -22.13 62.46 -16.05
N ALA A 403 -23.09 61.91 -15.31
CA ALA A 403 -24.51 62.06 -15.63
C ALA A 403 -24.85 63.55 -15.67
N SER A 404 -25.47 63.99 -16.76
CA SER A 404 -25.90 65.37 -16.94
C SER A 404 -26.92 65.76 -15.86
N PRO A 405 -26.83 66.98 -15.29
CA PRO A 405 -27.77 67.41 -14.27
C PRO A 405 -29.20 67.53 -14.82
N PRO A 406 -30.22 67.23 -14.02
CA PRO A 406 -31.61 67.29 -14.45
C PRO A 406 -32.06 68.73 -14.74
N PRO A 407 -32.97 68.93 -15.71
CA PRO A 407 -33.45 70.26 -16.07
C PRO A 407 -34.30 70.89 -14.95
N PRO A 408 -34.30 72.23 -14.83
CA PRO A 408 -35.00 72.93 -13.77
C PRO A 408 -36.53 72.81 -13.91
N PRO A 409 -37.27 72.86 -12.77
CA PRO A 409 -38.71 72.72 -12.76
C PRO A 409 -39.39 73.89 -13.48
N ARG A 410 -40.33 73.56 -14.38
CA ARG A 410 -41.23 74.54 -14.99
C ARG A 410 -42.31 74.91 -13.98
N TYR A 411 -42.31 76.16 -13.54
CA TYR A 411 -43.45 76.77 -12.84
C TYR A 411 -44.59 77.03 -13.85
N ARG A 412 -45.74 76.40 -13.62
CA ARG A 412 -47.07 76.93 -13.92
C ARG A 412 -48.07 76.43 -12.90
#